data_AF-A0AAJ6AH05-F1
#
_entry.id   AF-A0AAJ6AH05-F1
#
_cell.length_a   1.000
_cell.length_b   1.000
_cell.length_c   1.000
_cell.angle_alpha   90.00
_cell.angle_beta   90.00
_cell.angle_gamma   90.00
#
_symmetry.space_group_name_H-M   'P 1'
#
loop_
_entity.id
_entity.type
_entity.pdbx_description
1 polymer ?
#
loop_
_entity_poly.entity_id
_entity_poly.type
_entity_poly.pdbx_seq_one_letter_code
_entity_poly.pdbx_strand_id
1 'polypeptide(L)'
;MAGRGPSPKPSDRKVRRNKDHTATHVIEFIPGVQPDLPEGVIDWPEQTREWWRMWAESPLSESFTQSDWLFLLDTALLHGMLWSGDMSVMPELRIRVAKFGATPEDRARLRIQFADADDKDQRRGSSTSSSSAKTSRERYGRVTKVDFGTENAG
;
A
#
# COMPACT_ATOMS: atom_id res chain seq x y z
N MET A 1 16.47 24.54 34.85
CA MET A 1 17.55 23.64 34.40
C MET A 1 17.05 22.86 33.19
N ALA A 2 17.42 23.27 31.98
CA ALA A 2 16.99 22.64 30.73
C ALA A 2 18.22 22.12 29.99
N GLY A 3 18.38 20.80 29.91
CA GLY A 3 19.41 20.17 29.08
C GLY A 3 18.96 20.12 27.63
N ARG A 4 19.53 20.96 26.77
CA ARG A 4 19.38 20.85 25.31
C ARG A 4 20.18 19.63 24.85
N GLY A 5 19.50 18.68 24.20
CA GLY A 5 20.16 17.52 23.56
C GLY A 5 21.15 17.94 22.46
N PRO A 6 21.99 17.00 21.98
CA PRO A 6 23.07 17.29 21.05
C PRO A 6 22.57 17.99 19.77
N SER A 7 23.29 19.02 19.33
CA SER A 7 22.95 19.80 18.13
C SER A 7 22.88 18.92 16.86
N PRO A 8 21.90 19.17 15.96
CA PRO A 8 21.79 18.44 14.70
C PRO A 8 23.06 18.54 13.85
N LYS A 9 23.46 17.44 13.21
CA LYS A 9 24.65 17.42 12.33
C LYS A 9 24.52 18.46 11.20
N PRO A 10 25.62 19.17 10.86
CA PRO A 10 25.65 20.13 9.76
C PRO A 10 25.29 19.46 8.43
N SER A 11 24.66 20.24 7.55
CA SER A 11 24.07 19.76 6.29
C SER A 11 25.08 19.10 5.34
N ASP A 12 26.35 19.50 5.38
CA ASP A 12 27.44 18.95 4.56
C ASP A 12 27.86 17.53 4.97
N ARG A 13 27.59 17.13 6.22
CA ARG A 13 27.86 15.81 6.80
C ARG A 13 26.62 14.94 6.88
N LYS A 14 25.50 15.37 6.30
CA LYS A 14 24.33 14.51 6.09
C LYS A 14 24.66 13.53 4.96
N VAL A 15 25.24 12.39 5.32
CA VAL A 15 25.32 11.23 4.43
C VAL A 15 23.91 10.89 3.98
N ARG A 16 23.61 10.98 2.67
CA ARG A 16 22.38 10.43 2.10
C ARG A 16 22.39 8.92 2.33
N ARG A 17 21.76 8.48 3.40
CA ARG A 17 21.74 7.10 3.88
C ARG A 17 20.94 6.14 2.96
N ASN A 18 20.17 6.65 2.01
CA ASN A 18 19.43 5.85 1.04
C ASN A 18 20.04 5.97 -0.35
N LYS A 19 21.17 5.31 -0.57
CA LYS A 19 21.55 4.92 -1.92
C LYS A 19 21.68 3.40 -1.87
N ASP A 20 20.53 2.72 -1.91
CA ASP A 20 20.53 1.28 -2.19
C ASP A 20 20.78 1.12 -3.68
N HIS A 21 21.94 0.56 -4.01
CA HIS A 21 22.35 0.20 -5.35
C HIS A 21 22.34 -1.33 -5.47
N THR A 22 21.29 -1.98 -5.00
CA THR A 22 21.13 -3.40 -5.31
C THR A 22 20.71 -3.50 -6.77
N ALA A 23 21.50 -4.19 -7.58
CA ALA A 23 21.15 -4.43 -8.97
C ALA A 23 19.83 -5.19 -9.02
N THR A 24 18.83 -4.63 -9.70
CA THR A 24 17.55 -5.31 -9.91
C THR A 24 17.79 -6.49 -10.85
N HIS A 25 17.60 -7.70 -10.35
CA HIS A 25 17.57 -8.91 -11.16
C HIS A 25 16.17 -9.06 -11.74
N VAL A 26 16.06 -8.96 -13.06
CA VAL A 26 14.80 -9.19 -13.78
C VAL A 26 14.73 -10.67 -14.12
N ILE A 27 13.69 -11.34 -13.62
CA ILE A 27 13.41 -12.76 -13.87
C ILE A 27 12.11 -12.82 -14.67
N GLU A 28 11.99 -13.80 -15.56
CA GLU A 28 10.75 -14.06 -16.29
C GLU A 28 9.62 -14.46 -15.32
N PHE A 29 8.43 -13.90 -15.53
CA PHE A 29 7.24 -14.26 -14.78
C PHE A 29 6.62 -15.52 -15.39
N ILE A 30 6.53 -16.58 -14.59
CA ILE A 30 5.85 -17.83 -14.96
C ILE A 30 4.62 -17.97 -14.06
N PRO A 31 3.40 -17.85 -14.62
CA PRO A 31 2.16 -18.07 -13.86
C PRO A 31 2.13 -19.48 -13.28
N GLY A 32 1.78 -19.60 -12.01
CA GLY A 32 1.56 -20.88 -11.34
C GLY A 32 0.12 -21.36 -11.50
N VAL A 33 -0.08 -22.67 -11.40
CA VAL A 33 -1.42 -23.28 -11.35
C VAL A 33 -1.78 -23.54 -9.89
N GLN A 34 -3.02 -23.21 -9.49
CA GLN A 34 -3.51 -23.55 -8.16
C GLN A 34 -3.52 -25.08 -8.01
N PRO A 35 -2.83 -25.63 -7.00
CA PRO A 35 -2.89 -27.07 -6.72
C PRO A 35 -4.22 -27.43 -6.07
N ASP A 36 -4.63 -28.68 -6.25
CA ASP A 36 -5.72 -29.26 -5.48
C ASP A 36 -5.34 -29.34 -3.99
N LEU A 37 -6.34 -29.24 -3.11
CA LEU A 37 -6.12 -29.51 -1.69
C LEU A 37 -5.76 -30.99 -1.51
N PRO A 38 -4.67 -31.32 -0.79
CA PRO A 38 -4.21 -32.69 -0.67
C PRO A 38 -5.21 -33.53 0.13
N GLU A 39 -5.58 -34.67 -0.43
CA GLU A 39 -6.44 -35.64 0.23
C GLU A 39 -5.70 -36.36 1.36
N GLY A 40 -6.43 -36.70 2.44
CA GLY A 40 -5.90 -37.52 3.53
C GLY A 40 -4.95 -36.82 4.53
N VAL A 41 -4.63 -35.54 4.34
CA VAL A 41 -3.83 -34.75 5.30
C VAL A 41 -4.68 -34.32 6.49
N ILE A 42 -5.84 -33.71 6.22
CA ILE A 42 -6.87 -33.35 7.19
C ILE A 42 -8.25 -33.53 6.53
N ASP A 43 -9.31 -33.61 7.35
CA ASP A 43 -10.66 -33.42 6.84
C ASP A 43 -10.87 -31.92 6.61
N TRP A 44 -10.86 -31.52 5.34
CA TRP A 44 -10.96 -30.12 4.95
C TRP A 44 -12.36 -29.57 5.29
N PRO A 45 -12.48 -28.54 6.16
CA PRO A 45 -13.76 -27.89 6.39
C PRO A 45 -14.27 -27.25 5.10
N GLU A 46 -15.60 -27.23 4.90
CA GLU A 46 -16.19 -26.68 3.69
C GLU A 46 -15.81 -25.21 3.48
N GLN A 47 -15.76 -24.44 4.56
CA GLN A 47 -15.31 -23.05 4.55
C GLN A 47 -13.88 -22.90 4.04
N THR A 48 -13.02 -23.89 4.25
CA THR A 48 -11.65 -23.88 3.72
C THR A 48 -11.62 -24.21 2.24
N ARG A 49 -12.48 -25.10 1.75
CA ARG A 49 -12.61 -25.37 0.31
C ARG A 49 -13.13 -24.14 -0.44
N GLU A 50 -14.16 -23.49 0.09
CA GLU A 50 -14.71 -22.25 -0.46
C GLU A 50 -13.66 -21.13 -0.46
N TRP A 51 -12.94 -20.97 0.66
CA TRP A 51 -11.85 -20.00 0.78
C TRP A 51 -10.71 -20.29 -0.20
N TRP A 52 -10.35 -21.56 -0.40
CA TRP A 52 -9.35 -21.98 -1.38
C TRP A 52 -9.76 -21.62 -2.80
N ARG A 53 -11.02 -21.94 -3.18
CA ARG A 53 -11.58 -21.60 -4.49
C ARG A 53 -11.60 -20.08 -4.72
N MET A 54 -11.98 -19.30 -3.71
CA MET A 54 -12.00 -17.83 -3.80
C MET A 54 -10.63 -17.25 -4.20
N TRP A 55 -9.53 -17.83 -3.71
CA TRP A 55 -8.19 -17.37 -4.12
C TRP A 55 -7.91 -17.57 -5.60
N ALA A 56 -8.35 -18.68 -6.21
CA ALA A 56 -8.22 -18.88 -7.67
C ALA A 56 -9.14 -17.96 -8.48
N GLU A 57 -10.31 -17.62 -7.96
CA GLU A 57 -11.24 -16.70 -8.63
C GLU A 57 -10.82 -15.23 -8.48
N SER A 58 -9.92 -14.93 -7.54
CA SER A 58 -9.44 -13.58 -7.29
C SER A 58 -8.57 -13.07 -8.45
N PRO A 59 -8.77 -11.82 -8.93
CA PRO A 59 -7.87 -11.20 -9.93
C PRO A 59 -6.41 -11.14 -9.48
N LEU A 60 -6.14 -11.23 -8.17
CA LEU A 60 -4.79 -11.26 -7.63
C LEU A 60 -4.02 -12.50 -8.06
N SER A 61 -4.73 -13.60 -8.32
CA SER A 61 -4.15 -14.89 -8.71
C SER A 61 -3.41 -14.85 -10.04
N GLU A 62 -3.75 -13.90 -10.94
CA GLU A 62 -3.06 -13.70 -12.22
C GLU A 62 -1.57 -13.39 -12.05
N SER A 63 -1.19 -12.86 -10.88
CA SER A 63 0.20 -12.54 -10.52
C SER A 63 0.90 -13.62 -9.70
N PHE A 64 0.24 -14.75 -9.41
CA PHE A 64 0.80 -15.79 -8.57
C PHE A 64 1.68 -16.75 -9.36
N THR A 65 2.85 -17.01 -8.81
CA THR A 65 3.77 -18.06 -9.26
C THR A 65 3.49 -19.37 -8.52
N GLN A 66 4.15 -20.45 -8.93
CA GLN A 66 4.03 -21.74 -8.25
C GLN A 66 4.38 -21.65 -6.75
N SER A 67 5.39 -20.85 -6.38
CA SER A 67 5.77 -20.68 -4.97
C SER A 67 4.70 -19.98 -4.16
N ASP A 68 3.97 -19.03 -4.76
CA ASP A 68 2.88 -18.31 -4.10
C ASP A 68 1.72 -19.27 -3.79
N TRP A 69 1.39 -20.14 -4.74
CA TRP A 69 0.39 -21.19 -4.54
C TRP A 69 0.76 -22.19 -3.46
N LEU A 70 2.02 -22.63 -3.42
CA LEU A 70 2.49 -23.53 -2.37
C LEU A 70 2.46 -22.87 -0.98
N PHE A 71 2.81 -21.58 -0.90
CA PHE A 71 2.70 -20.83 0.34
C PHE A 71 1.23 -20.67 0.78
N LEU A 72 0.32 -20.41 -0.16
CA LEU A 72 -1.12 -20.35 0.12
C LEU A 72 -1.66 -21.72 0.53
N LEU A 73 -1.14 -22.82 -0.02
CA LEU A 73 -1.54 -24.17 0.37
C LEU A 73 -1.19 -24.46 1.85
N ASP A 74 0.01 -24.10 2.29
CA ASP A 74 0.38 -24.17 3.71
C ASP A 74 -0.52 -23.26 4.58
N THR A 75 -0.96 -22.13 4.02
CA THR A 75 -1.90 -21.22 4.68
C THR A 75 -3.30 -21.81 4.76
N ALA A 76 -3.72 -22.61 3.78
CA ALA A 76 -4.99 -23.34 3.80
C ALA A 76 -5.04 -24.32 4.98
N LEU A 77 -3.92 -25.00 5.31
CA LEU A 77 -3.85 -25.86 6.49
C LEU A 77 -4.17 -25.09 7.77
N LEU A 78 -3.63 -23.87 7.93
CA LEU A 78 -3.95 -23.02 9.08
C LEU A 78 -5.42 -22.62 9.10
N HIS A 79 -5.99 -22.27 7.95
CA HIS A 79 -7.41 -21.96 7.83
C HIS A 79 -8.29 -23.17 8.18
N GLY A 80 -7.90 -24.37 7.74
CA GLY A 80 -8.53 -25.63 8.12
C GLY A 80 -8.52 -25.84 9.63
N MET A 81 -7.36 -25.75 10.27
CA MET A 81 -7.22 -25.89 11.74
C MET A 81 -8.07 -24.87 12.50
N LEU A 82 -8.13 -23.62 12.01
CA LEU A 82 -8.99 -22.59 12.60
C LEU A 82 -10.46 -22.99 12.56
N TRP A 83 -10.96 -23.46 11.42
CA TRP A 83 -12.35 -23.91 11.28
C TRP A 83 -12.64 -25.22 12.03
N SER A 84 -11.61 -26.00 12.31
CA SER A 84 -11.68 -27.15 13.23
C SER A 84 -11.63 -26.74 14.71
N GLY A 85 -11.51 -25.44 15.03
CA GLY A 85 -11.62 -24.89 16.38
C GLY A 85 -10.32 -24.45 17.03
N ASP A 86 -9.17 -24.59 16.36
CA ASP A 86 -7.90 -24.08 16.89
C ASP A 86 -7.75 -22.58 16.62
N MET A 87 -8.21 -21.76 17.56
CA MET A 87 -8.11 -20.30 17.46
C MET A 87 -6.67 -19.77 17.59
N SER A 88 -5.71 -20.60 18.00
CA SER A 88 -4.33 -20.16 18.22
C SER A 88 -3.60 -19.81 16.92
N VAL A 89 -4.05 -20.38 15.79
CA VAL A 89 -3.44 -20.16 14.46
C VAL A 89 -3.88 -18.85 13.81
N MET A 90 -4.91 -18.18 14.34
CA MET A 90 -5.48 -16.95 13.79
C MET A 90 -4.45 -15.83 13.54
N PRO A 91 -3.52 -15.51 14.46
CA PRO A 91 -2.55 -14.44 14.24
C PRO A 91 -1.61 -14.74 13.07
N GLU A 92 -1.14 -15.98 12.94
CA GLU A 92 -0.27 -16.40 11.85
C GLU A 92 -1.03 -16.41 10.52
N LEU A 93 -2.24 -16.97 10.51
CA LEU A 93 -3.12 -16.96 9.33
C LEU A 93 -3.30 -15.53 8.81
N ARG A 94 -3.60 -14.56 9.69
CA ARG A 94 -3.74 -13.14 9.32
C ARG A 94 -2.48 -12.59 8.65
N ILE A 95 -1.29 -12.87 9.20
CA ILE A 95 -0.03 -12.36 8.64
C ILE A 95 0.26 -12.98 7.27
N ARG A 96 -0.06 -14.26 7.09
CA ARG A 96 0.13 -14.96 5.82
C ARG A 96 -0.78 -14.43 4.72
N VAL A 97 -2.08 -14.32 4.98
CA VAL A 97 -3.04 -13.83 3.97
C VAL A 97 -2.82 -12.35 3.62
N ALA A 98 -2.31 -11.55 4.56
CA ALA A 98 -1.96 -10.16 4.32
C ALA A 98 -0.90 -9.97 3.23
N LYS A 99 0.03 -10.94 3.07
CA LYS A 99 1.05 -10.91 2.01
C LYS A 99 0.45 -10.92 0.60
N PHE A 100 -0.76 -11.43 0.47
CA PHE A 100 -1.48 -11.56 -0.79
C PHE A 100 -2.62 -10.56 -0.94
N GLY A 101 -2.73 -9.54 -0.07
CA GLY A 101 -3.77 -8.54 -0.21
C GLY A 101 -5.19 -9.03 0.11
N ALA A 102 -5.33 -9.96 1.06
CA ALA A 102 -6.64 -10.50 1.43
C ALA A 102 -7.64 -9.42 1.90
N THR A 103 -7.18 -8.42 2.65
CA THR A 103 -8.02 -7.31 3.12
C THR A 103 -7.81 -6.02 2.32
N PRO A 104 -8.76 -5.07 2.34
CA PRO A 104 -8.55 -3.74 1.75
C PRO A 104 -7.35 -2.99 2.31
N GLU A 105 -7.07 -3.14 3.62
CA GLU A 105 -5.88 -2.55 4.25
C GLU A 105 -4.60 -3.14 3.63
N ASP A 106 -4.57 -4.46 3.44
CA ASP A 106 -3.41 -5.13 2.85
C ASP A 106 -3.22 -4.73 1.38
N ARG A 107 -4.31 -4.64 0.60
CA ARG A 107 -4.24 -4.14 -0.78
C ARG A 107 -3.72 -2.71 -0.85
N ALA A 108 -4.19 -1.83 0.04
CA ALA A 108 -3.69 -0.47 0.11
C ALA A 108 -2.19 -0.42 0.49
N ARG A 109 -1.78 -1.27 1.45
CA ARG A 109 -0.37 -1.42 1.86
C ARG A 109 0.52 -1.92 0.71
N LEU A 110 0.02 -2.87 -0.09
CA LEU A 110 0.70 -3.41 -1.26
C LEU A 110 0.55 -2.53 -2.51
N ARG A 111 -0.22 -1.44 -2.43
CA ARG A 111 -0.52 -0.53 -3.56
C ARG A 111 -1.21 -1.22 -4.73
N ILE A 112 -2.03 -2.21 -4.43
CA ILE A 112 -2.84 -2.92 -5.42
C ILE A 112 -4.12 -2.11 -5.68
N GLN A 113 -4.40 -1.82 -6.95
CA GLN A 113 -5.61 -1.13 -7.40
C GLN A 113 -6.34 -1.99 -8.43
N PHE A 114 -7.67 -2.02 -8.36
CA PHE A 114 -8.49 -2.66 -9.37
C PHE A 114 -8.77 -1.66 -10.49
N ALA A 115 -8.60 -2.06 -11.75
CA ALA A 115 -8.67 -1.19 -12.91
C ALA A 115 -10.02 -0.42 -13.05
N ASP A 116 -11.13 -0.93 -12.51
CA ASP A 116 -12.41 -0.23 -12.46
C ASP A 116 -12.39 1.06 -11.60
N ALA A 117 -11.39 1.21 -10.73
CA ALA A 117 -11.19 2.42 -9.93
C ALA A 117 -10.41 3.51 -10.69
N ASP A 118 -9.49 3.13 -11.58
CA ASP A 118 -8.70 4.07 -12.37
C ASP A 118 -9.58 4.88 -13.33
N ASP A 119 -10.61 4.25 -13.90
CA ASP A 119 -11.51 4.93 -14.84
C ASP A 119 -12.39 5.99 -14.13
N LYS A 120 -12.58 5.88 -12.81
CA LYS A 120 -13.26 6.89 -11.98
C LYS A 120 -12.29 7.97 -11.49
N ASP A 121 -11.04 7.64 -11.18
CA ASP A 121 -10.06 8.62 -10.70
C ASP A 121 -9.46 9.46 -11.84
N GLN A 122 -9.34 8.92 -13.06
CA GLN A 122 -9.00 9.70 -14.26
C GLN A 122 -10.09 10.73 -14.61
N ARG A 123 -11.37 10.42 -14.36
CA ARG A 123 -12.49 11.38 -14.50
C ARG A 123 -12.51 12.44 -13.38
N ARG A 124 -11.96 12.11 -12.21
CA ARG A 124 -11.84 13.02 -11.06
C ARG A 124 -10.59 13.92 -11.13
N GLY A 125 -9.51 13.39 -11.70
CA GLY A 125 -8.25 14.11 -11.96
C GLY A 125 -8.38 15.09 -13.13
N SER A 126 -9.15 14.74 -14.17
CA SER A 126 -9.43 15.64 -15.30
C SER A 126 -10.43 16.77 -14.97
N SER A 127 -11.26 16.62 -13.93
CA SER A 127 -12.15 17.69 -13.44
C SER A 127 -11.47 18.64 -12.43
N THR A 128 -10.31 18.27 -11.87
CA THR A 128 -9.57 19.11 -10.90
C THR A 128 -8.37 19.84 -11.51
N SER A 129 -7.91 19.45 -12.71
CA SER A 129 -6.77 20.06 -13.40
C SER A 129 -7.07 21.34 -14.19
N SER A 130 -8.33 21.83 -14.18
CA SER A 130 -8.71 23.07 -14.89
C SER A 130 -8.95 24.30 -14.00
N SER A 131 -8.72 24.25 -12.68
CA SER A 131 -9.17 25.35 -11.79
C SER A 131 -8.23 25.84 -10.67
N SER A 132 -6.92 25.55 -10.67
CA SER A 132 -6.06 26.06 -9.56
C SER A 132 -4.62 26.45 -9.89
N ALA A 133 -4.38 27.07 -11.06
CA ALA A 133 -3.14 27.80 -11.33
C ALA A 133 -3.28 29.34 -11.24
N LYS A 134 -4.32 29.87 -10.58
CA LYS A 134 -4.31 31.28 -10.13
C LYS A 134 -3.73 31.36 -8.74
N THR A 135 -2.44 31.64 -8.73
CA THR A 135 -1.57 31.71 -7.58
C THR A 135 -2.12 32.63 -6.48
N SER A 136 -2.00 32.21 -5.22
CA SER A 136 -2.30 33.00 -4.02
C SER A 136 -1.55 34.34 -3.93
N ARG A 137 -0.62 34.62 -4.85
CA ARG A 137 0.09 35.90 -4.99
C ARG A 137 -0.78 37.04 -5.52
N GLU A 138 -1.85 36.77 -6.27
CA GLU A 138 -2.75 37.84 -6.77
C GLU A 138 -3.68 38.40 -5.68
N ARG A 139 -4.03 37.63 -4.64
CA ARG A 139 -5.04 38.05 -3.65
C ARG A 139 -4.55 39.08 -2.62
N TYR A 140 -3.23 39.25 -2.45
CA TYR A 140 -2.66 40.20 -1.49
C TYR A 140 -1.81 41.31 -2.14
N GLY A 141 -1.75 41.38 -3.46
CA GLY A 141 -0.87 42.31 -4.19
C GLY A 141 -1.36 43.76 -4.29
N ARG A 142 -2.56 44.08 -3.79
CA ARG A 142 -3.15 45.43 -3.92
C ARG A 142 -3.55 46.01 -2.58
N VAL A 143 -2.56 46.19 -1.70
CA VAL A 143 -2.67 47.13 -0.58
C VAL A 143 -1.82 48.33 -0.94
N THR A 144 -2.47 49.38 -1.43
CA THR A 144 -1.86 50.67 -1.78
C THR A 144 -1.41 51.36 -0.49
N LYS A 145 -0.15 51.82 -0.43
CA LYS A 145 0.31 52.74 0.61
C LYS A 145 -0.44 54.06 0.46
N VAL A 146 -1.05 54.53 1.54
CA VAL A 146 -1.61 55.89 1.64
C VAL A 146 -0.50 56.76 2.21
N ASP A 147 0.09 57.64 1.41
CA ASP A 147 1.06 58.62 1.89
C ASP A 147 0.30 59.75 2.61
N PHE A 148 0.61 59.94 3.90
CA PHE A 148 0.24 61.14 4.65
C PHE A 148 1.32 62.19 4.45
N GLY A 149 1.01 63.21 3.65
CA GLY A 149 1.88 64.37 3.46
C GLY A 149 1.98 65.20 4.74
N THR A 150 3.21 65.44 5.21
CA THR A 150 3.51 66.46 6.21
C THR A 150 3.62 67.81 5.53
N GLU A 151 2.64 68.68 5.77
CA GLU A 151 2.67 70.09 5.40
C GLU A 151 3.47 70.91 6.43
N ASN A 152 4.37 71.77 5.92
CA ASN A 152 4.89 73.04 6.48
C ASN A 152 5.65 73.01 7.83
N ALA A 153 6.62 73.88 8.10
CA ALA A 153 6.83 75.24 7.63
C ALA A 153 8.32 75.61 7.61
N GLY A 154 8.65 76.62 6.79
CA GLY A 154 9.86 77.43 6.96
C GLY A 154 9.75 78.43 8.10
#